data_AF-A0AAU6WPE2-F1
#
_entry.id   AF-A0AAU6WPE2-F1
#
_cell.length_a   1.000
_cell.length_b   1.000
_cell.length_c   1.000
_cell.angle_alpha   90.00
_cell.angle_beta   90.00
_cell.angle_gamma   90.00
#
_symmetry.space_group_name_H-M   'P 1'
#
loop_
_entity.id
_entity.type
_entity.pdbx_description
1 polymer ?
#
loop_
_entity_poly.entity_id
_entity_poly.type
_entity_poly.pdbx_seq_one_letter_code
_entity_poly.pdbx_strand_id
1 'polypeptide(L)'
;MTKLIRFWFTFEHSTTLPPTLKLGCGITGYNYEDALILLKQKVFKGNEEIVIKDCVENINLTNLDSNHILPNILPPNFRGVWYPLGYN
;
A
#
# COMPACT_ATOMS: atom_id res chain seq x y z
N MET A 1 12.58 1.58 20.58
CA MET A 1 11.90 2.27 19.47
C MET A 1 11.47 1.21 18.47
N THR A 2 10.19 1.16 18.12
CA THR A 2 9.71 0.20 17.11
C THR A 2 10.06 0.74 15.72
N LYS A 3 10.81 -0.02 14.93
CA LYS A 3 11.23 0.37 13.58
C LYS A 3 10.04 0.27 12.62
N LEU A 4 9.85 1.27 11.76
CA LEU A 4 8.84 1.24 10.71
C LEU A 4 9.31 0.40 9.51
N ILE A 5 8.37 -0.35 8.93
CA ILE A 5 8.57 -1.23 7.77
C ILE A 5 7.72 -0.73 6.62
N ARG A 6 8.28 -0.70 5.41
CA ARG A 6 7.57 -0.40 4.17
C ARG A 6 7.00 -1.68 3.58
N PHE A 7 5.69 -1.72 3.41
CA PHE A 7 4.95 -2.82 2.80
C PHE A 7 4.46 -2.38 1.42
N TRP A 8 4.53 -3.32 0.48
CA TRP A 8 3.92 -3.18 -0.84
C TRP A 8 2.89 -4.28 -1.04
N PHE A 9 1.61 -3.90 -1.02
CA PHE A 9 0.50 -4.82 -1.25
C PHE A 9 0.12 -4.82 -2.73
N THR A 10 -0.16 -6.00 -3.26
CA THR A 10 -0.82 -6.17 -4.56
C THR A 10 -2.14 -6.92 -4.36
N PHE A 11 -3.02 -6.81 -5.35
CA PHE A 11 -4.39 -7.33 -5.23
C PHE A 11 -4.73 -8.23 -6.41
N GLU A 12 -5.66 -9.14 -6.18
CA GLU A 12 -6.24 -9.92 -7.28
C GLU A 12 -7.01 -9.00 -8.22
N HIS A 13 -7.02 -9.35 -9.51
CA HIS A 13 -7.72 -8.55 -10.49
C HIS A 13 -9.24 -8.69 -10.28
N SER A 14 -9.91 -7.56 -10.07
CA SER A 14 -11.37 -7.50 -10.04
C SER A 14 -11.89 -6.29 -10.83
N THR A 15 -13.15 -6.37 -11.26
CA THR A 15 -13.84 -5.26 -11.92
C THR A 15 -14.14 -4.11 -10.94
N THR A 16 -14.19 -4.39 -9.65
CA THR A 16 -14.46 -3.42 -8.57
C THR A 16 -13.19 -2.76 -8.03
N LEU A 17 -12.00 -3.24 -8.41
CA LEU A 17 -10.72 -2.70 -7.94
C LEU A 17 -10.45 -1.32 -8.58
N PRO A 18 -10.26 -0.26 -7.78
CA PRO A 18 -9.87 1.05 -8.28
C PRO A 18 -8.62 0.99 -9.18
N PRO A 19 -8.55 1.76 -10.28
CA PRO A 19 -7.42 1.71 -11.21
C PRO A 19 -6.04 1.92 -10.57
N THR A 20 -5.95 2.80 -9.56
CA THR A 20 -4.70 3.06 -8.82
C THR A 20 -4.24 1.85 -8.01
N LEU A 21 -5.18 1.09 -7.43
CA LEU A 21 -4.87 -0.13 -6.68
C LEU A 21 -4.44 -1.29 -7.59
N LYS A 22 -4.74 -1.25 -8.89
CA LYS A 22 -4.23 -2.25 -9.84
C LYS A 22 -2.70 -2.25 -9.94
N LEU A 23 -2.05 -1.12 -9.63
CA LEU A 23 -0.59 -1.01 -9.60
C LEU A 23 0.00 -1.46 -8.25
N GLY A 24 -0.78 -1.40 -7.18
CA GLY A 24 -0.40 -1.78 -5.82
C GLY A 24 -0.75 -0.71 -4.79
N CYS A 25 -0.40 -0.96 -3.53
CA CYS A 25 -0.58 -0.04 -2.43
C CYS A 25 0.64 -0.07 -1.50
N GLY A 26 1.20 1.12 -1.27
CA GLY A 26 2.32 1.34 -0.38
C GLY A 26 1.87 1.78 0.99
N ILE A 27 2.22 1.00 2.02
CA ILE A 27 1.89 1.29 3.42
C ILE A 27 3.15 1.18 4.26
N THR A 28 3.29 2.06 5.23
CA THR A 28 4.32 1.95 6.26
C THR A 28 3.67 1.72 7.60
N GLY A 29 4.11 0.68 8.30
CA GLY A 29 3.55 0.22 9.57
C GLY A 29 4.62 -0.36 10.48
N TYR A 30 4.23 -0.69 11.71
CA TYR A 30 5.14 -1.33 12.67
C TYR A 30 5.39 -2.81 12.38
N ASN A 31 4.41 -3.48 11.79
CA ASN A 31 4.43 -4.88 11.38
C ASN A 31 3.32 -5.10 10.34
N TYR A 32 3.19 -6.33 9.85
CA TYR A 32 2.15 -6.70 8.86
C TYR A 32 0.73 -6.39 9.35
N GLU A 33 0.40 -6.71 10.60
CA GLU A 33 -0.93 -6.49 11.16
C GLU A 33 -1.30 -5.00 11.22
N ASP A 34 -0.36 -4.15 11.66
CA ASP A 34 -0.52 -2.70 11.67
C ASP A 34 -0.75 -2.14 10.26
N ALA A 35 0.02 -2.63 9.29
CA ALA A 35 -0.13 -2.25 7.89
C ALA A 35 -1.47 -2.74 7.30
N LEU A 36 -1.92 -3.94 7.66
CA LEU A 36 -3.19 -4.50 7.23
C LEU A 36 -4.38 -3.73 7.82
N ILE A 37 -4.31 -3.30 9.09
CA ILE A 37 -5.31 -2.43 9.71
C ILE A 37 -5.40 -1.10 8.95
N LEU A 38 -4.25 -0.46 8.66
CA LEU A 38 -4.19 0.78 7.89
C LEU A 38 -4.79 0.60 6.48
N LEU A 39 -4.46 -0.50 5.80
CA LEU A 39 -4.98 -0.85 4.48
C LEU A 39 -6.51 -0.94 4.51
N LYS A 40 -7.06 -1.75 5.42
CA LYS A 40 -8.50 -1.97 5.53
C LYS A 40 -9.26 -0.68 5.87
N GLN A 41 -8.74 0.09 6.82
CA GLN A 41 -9.39 1.32 7.29
C GLN A 41 -9.36 2.45 6.26
N LYS A 42 -8.20 2.70 5.64
CA LYS A 42 -8.00 3.86 4.78
C LYS A 42 -8.30 3.57 3.33
N VAL A 43 -7.89 2.40 2.84
CA VAL A 43 -7.92 2.05 1.41
C VAL A 43 -9.19 1.30 1.05
N PHE A 44 -9.51 0.22 1.77
CA PHE A 44 -10.69 -0.59 1.46
C PHE A 44 -11.98 0.09 1.93
N LYS A 45 -11.93 0.92 2.97
CA LYS A 45 -13.09 1.58 3.57
C LYS A 45 -14.23 0.60 3.89
N GLY A 46 -13.89 -0.63 4.29
CA GLY A 46 -14.85 -1.71 4.56
C GLY A 46 -15.27 -2.52 3.34
N ASN A 47 -14.69 -2.32 2.15
CA ASN A 47 -14.92 -3.20 1.01
C ASN A 47 -14.14 -4.52 1.18
N GLU A 48 -14.87 -5.60 1.49
CA GLU A 48 -14.32 -6.94 1.68
C GLU A 48 -14.06 -7.70 0.37
N GLU A 49 -14.51 -7.19 -0.77
CA GLU A 49 -14.29 -7.83 -2.08
C GLU A 49 -12.84 -7.65 -2.59
N ILE A 50 -12.07 -6.73 -2.00
CA ILE A 50 -10.68 -6.52 -2.39
C ILE A 50 -9.81 -7.60 -1.76
N VAL A 51 -9.37 -8.54 -2.59
CA VAL A 51 -8.51 -9.65 -2.17
C VAL A 51 -7.05 -9.29 -2.36
N ILE A 52 -6.26 -9.37 -1.27
CA ILE A 52 -4.81 -9.20 -1.31
C ILE A 52 -4.19 -10.42 -2.00
N LYS A 53 -3.35 -10.17 -3.00
CA LYS A 53 -2.63 -11.20 -3.74
C LYS A 53 -1.26 -11.50 -3.14
N ASP A 54 -0.50 -10.44 -2.84
CA ASP A 54 0.87 -10.56 -2.31
C ASP A 54 1.23 -9.33 -1.47
N CYS A 55 2.23 -9.47 -0.60
CA CYS A 55 2.78 -8.41 0.22
C CYS A 55 4.30 -8.54 0.33
N VAL A 56 5.03 -7.51 -0.11
CA VAL A 56 6.49 -7.43 0.02
C VAL A 56 6.86 -6.51 1.19
N GLU A 57 7.51 -7.07 2.21
CA GLU A 57 8.08 -6.29 3.31
C GLU A 57 9.42 -5.66 2.92
N ASN A 58 9.73 -4.52 3.54
CA ASN A 58 10.95 -3.74 3.29
C ASN A 58 11.18 -3.45 1.80
N ILE A 59 10.10 -3.19 1.05
CA ILE A 59 10.16 -2.94 -0.39
C ILE A 59 11.23 -1.88 -0.72
N ASN A 60 12.07 -2.19 -1.69
CA ASN A 60 12.99 -1.23 -2.26
C ASN A 60 12.25 -0.36 -3.28
N LEU A 61 12.18 0.95 -3.05
CA LEU A 61 11.45 1.87 -3.92
C LEU A 61 12.01 1.90 -5.34
N THR A 62 13.30 1.61 -5.54
CA THR A 62 13.89 1.55 -6.89
C THR A 62 13.32 0.42 -7.74
N ASN A 63 12.59 -0.53 -7.13
CA ASN A 63 11.93 -1.63 -7.85
C ASN A 63 10.52 -1.23 -8.34
N LEU A 64 10.02 -0.05 -7.95
CA LEU A 64 8.70 0.43 -8.32
C LEU A 64 8.76 1.27 -9.60
N ASP A 65 7.63 1.32 -10.32
CA ASP A 65 7.50 2.06 -11.58
C ASP A 65 7.86 3.54 -11.38
N SER A 66 8.90 3.99 -12.10
CA SER A 66 9.44 5.34 -12.01
C SER A 66 8.59 6.42 -12.66
N ASN A 67 7.62 6.05 -13.50
CA ASN A 67 6.79 6.95 -14.28
C ASN A 67 5.40 7.18 -13.64
N HIS A 68 4.90 6.20 -12.89
CA HIS A 68 3.55 6.21 -12.33
C HIS A 68 3.53 6.12 -10.81
N ILE A 69 4.37 5.26 -10.20
CA ILE A 69 4.36 5.06 -8.75
C ILE A 69 5.22 6.13 -8.07
N LEU A 70 6.52 6.17 -8.38
CA LEU A 70 7.47 7.06 -7.70
C LEU A 70 7.12 8.55 -7.74
N PRO A 71 6.54 9.10 -8.82
CA PRO A 71 6.11 10.51 -8.83
C PRO A 71 4.90 10.80 -7.93
N ASN A 72 4.17 9.76 -7.52
CA ASN A 72 2.89 9.86 -6.81
C ASN A 72 2.95 9.20 -5.42
N ILE A 73 4.08 9.33 -4.71
CA ILE A 73 4.21 8.82 -3.33
C ILE A 73 4.32 9.95 -2.30
N LEU A 74 3.80 9.71 -1.10
CA LEU A 74 4.17 10.46 0.11
C LEU A 74 5.48 9.90 0.70
N PRO A 75 6.11 10.58 1.67
CA PRO A 75 7.33 10.06 2.27
C PRO A 75 7.08 8.69 2.94
N PRO A 76 7.71 7.60 2.46
CA PRO A 76 7.38 6.23 2.88
C PRO A 76 8.01 5.86 4.22
N ASN A 77 8.66 6.78 4.90
CA ASN A 77 9.22 6.63 6.24
C ASN A 77 8.26 7.08 7.35
N PHE A 78 7.05 7.56 7.03
CA PHE A 78 6.00 7.85 7.99
C PHE A 78 4.94 6.74 8.01
N ARG A 79 4.42 6.41 9.19
CA ARG A 79 3.34 5.42 9.33
C ARG A 79 2.08 5.90 8.60
N GLY A 80 1.52 5.06 7.74
CA GLY A 80 0.34 5.38 6.94
C GLY A 80 0.44 4.87 5.50
N VAL A 81 -0.53 5.27 4.68
CA VAL A 81 -0.51 4.99 3.24
C VAL A 81 0.38 6.03 2.57
N TRP A 82 1.41 5.56 1.86
CA TRP A 82 2.28 6.43 1.07
C TRP A 82 2.07 6.29 -0.44
N TYR A 83 1.34 5.25 -0.88
CA TYR A 83 0.84 5.14 -2.25
C TYR A 83 -0.45 4.31 -2.29
N PRO A 84 -1.43 4.66 -3.13
CA PRO A 84 -1.51 5.88 -3.93
C PRO A 84 -1.83 7.12 -3.08
N LEU A 85 -1.64 8.32 -3.66
CA LEU A 85 -2.06 9.57 -3.02
C LEU A 85 -3.59 9.60 -2.79
N GLY A 86 -4.04 10.36 -1.79
CA GLY A 86 -5.46 10.52 -1.46
C GLY A 86 -6.01 9.56 -0.40
N TYR A 87 -5.16 8.69 0.15
CA TYR A 87 -5.51 7.70 1.18
C TYR A 87 -4.77 7.91 2.51
N ASN A 88 -4.18 9.10 2.74
CA ASN A 88 -3.37 9.38 3.92
C ASN A 88 -4.17 9.53 5.22
#